data_AF-A0A1V6H812-F1
#
_entry.id   AF-A0A1V6H812-F1
#
_cell.length_a   1.000
_cell.length_b   1.000
_cell.length_c   1.000
_cell.angle_alpha   90.00
_cell.angle_beta   90.00
_cell.angle_gamma   90.00
#
_symmetry.space_group_name_H-M   'P 1'
#
loop_
_entity.id
_entity.type
_entity.pdbx_description
1 polymer ?
#
loop_
_entity_poly.entity_id
_entity_poly.type
_entity_poly.pdbx_seq_one_letter_code
_entity_poly.pdbx_strand_id
1 'polypeptide(L)'
;MERLDSIANVIRNGKMSFEDAALEFSTDKETRMNGGTMTNAITGTSKFEYQNLPQEVAKSVYNLNIGEISEPFSMINEQLGKEVYVIAQVKSKTPNHKANLSDDYQELKMLCEAKKREEILETWIENKQKETYIYIFPEWRNCEFHYKNWIK
;
A
#
# COMPACT_ATOMS: atom_id res chain seq x y z
N MET A 1 16.15 22.72 6.40
CA MET A 1 16.34 22.50 4.95
C MET A 1 17.81 22.30 4.61
N GLU A 2 18.72 23.22 4.96
CA GLU A 2 20.15 23.18 4.57
C GLU A 2 20.89 21.85 4.77
N ARG A 3 20.60 21.12 5.87
CA ARG A 3 21.21 19.81 6.15
C ARG A 3 20.75 18.72 5.16
N LEU A 4 19.48 18.74 4.78
CA LEU A 4 18.87 17.74 3.89
C LEU A 4 19.25 18.01 2.43
N ASP A 5 19.34 19.29 2.06
CA ASP A 5 19.88 19.72 0.76
C ASP A 5 21.34 19.26 0.57
N SER A 6 22.14 19.36 1.64
CA SER A 6 23.54 18.89 1.64
C SER A 6 23.62 17.38 1.42
N ILE A 7 22.78 16.60 2.11
CA ILE A 7 22.72 15.15 1.95
C ILE A 7 22.27 14.78 0.53
N ALA A 8 21.22 15.43 0.01
CA ALA A 8 20.74 15.22 -1.35
C ALA A 8 21.84 15.48 -2.39
N ASN A 9 22.64 16.54 -2.22
CA ASN A 9 23.77 16.84 -3.10
C ASN A 9 24.88 15.78 -3.01
N VAL A 10 25.18 15.23 -1.83
CA VAL A 10 26.18 14.15 -1.70
C VAL A 10 25.71 12.90 -2.46
N ILE A 11 24.42 12.56 -2.36
CA ILE A 11 23.82 11.42 -3.06
C ILE A 11 23.82 11.65 -4.58
N ARG A 12 23.38 12.82 -5.06
CA ARG A 12 23.38 13.16 -6.51
C ARG A 12 24.76 13.12 -7.14
N ASN A 13 25.78 13.54 -6.39
CA ASN A 13 27.17 13.50 -6.85
C ASN A 13 27.80 12.10 -6.75
N GLY A 14 27.03 11.08 -6.35
CA GLY A 14 27.51 9.69 -6.24
C GLY A 14 28.56 9.47 -5.15
N LYS A 15 28.71 10.41 -4.21
CA LYS A 15 29.69 10.31 -3.11
C LYS A 15 29.23 9.35 -2.00
N MET A 16 27.93 9.09 -1.93
CA MET A 16 27.29 8.21 -0.96
C MET A 16 26.05 7.57 -1.62
N SER A 17 25.78 6.29 -1.31
CA SER A 17 24.55 5.66 -1.77
C SER A 17 23.33 6.17 -0.98
N PHE A 18 22.14 6.05 -1.55
CA PHE A 18 20.91 6.40 -0.81
C PHE A 18 20.74 5.53 0.44
N GLU A 19 21.13 4.26 0.35
CA GLU A 19 21.01 3.27 1.42
C GLU A 19 21.93 3.62 2.60
N ASP A 20 23.18 4.04 2.32
CA ASP A 20 24.12 4.54 3.34
C ASP A 20 23.62 5.83 3.97
N ALA A 21 23.13 6.77 3.15
CA ALA A 21 22.57 8.03 3.64
C ALA A 21 21.34 7.80 4.52
N ALA A 22 20.49 6.83 4.17
CA ALA A 22 19.36 6.42 5.00
C ALA A 22 19.87 5.88 6.34
N LEU A 23 20.87 4.99 6.35
CA LEU A 23 21.42 4.40 7.56
C LEU A 23 22.03 5.46 8.51
N GLU A 24 22.80 6.41 7.97
CA GLU A 24 23.51 7.41 8.77
C GLU A 24 22.63 8.59 9.20
N PHE A 25 21.74 9.05 8.34
CA PHE A 25 21.03 10.33 8.54
C PHE A 25 19.52 10.20 8.75
N SER A 26 18.90 9.07 8.41
CA SER A 26 17.45 8.93 8.60
C SER A 26 17.09 8.90 10.09
N THR A 27 16.15 9.76 10.46
CA THR A 27 15.54 9.76 11.79
C THR A 27 14.38 8.78 11.91
N ASP A 28 13.94 8.21 10.79
CA ASP A 28 12.89 7.20 10.75
C ASP A 28 13.47 5.82 11.10
N LYS A 29 13.14 5.32 12.29
CA LYS A 29 13.68 4.05 12.79
C LYS A 29 13.18 2.84 12.00
N GLU A 30 11.99 2.92 11.42
CA GLU A 30 11.36 1.80 10.70
C GLU A 30 12.06 1.56 9.36
N THR A 31 12.39 2.64 8.65
CA THR A 31 13.00 2.56 7.31
C THR A 31 14.52 2.70 7.32
N ARG A 32 15.14 3.26 8.38
CA ARG A 32 16.60 3.37 8.44
C ARG A 32 17.32 2.02 8.28
N MET A 33 16.83 0.98 8.94
CA MET A 33 17.47 -0.35 8.90
C MET A 33 17.26 -1.10 7.58
N ASN A 34 16.29 -0.68 6.76
CA ASN A 34 16.00 -1.27 5.46
C ASN A 34 16.47 -0.39 4.28
N GLY A 35 17.39 0.54 4.55
CA GLY A 35 17.96 1.44 3.54
C GLY A 35 16.99 2.50 3.01
N GLY A 36 15.95 2.85 3.78
CA GLY A 36 14.94 3.83 3.37
C GLY A 36 13.83 3.25 2.50
N THR A 37 13.68 1.92 2.47
CA THR A 37 12.65 1.23 1.67
C THR A 37 11.27 1.42 2.30
N MET A 38 10.34 2.01 1.55
CA MET A 38 8.95 2.11 1.96
C MET A 38 8.25 0.76 1.86
N THR A 39 7.37 0.46 2.82
CA THR A 39 6.54 -0.75 2.83
C THR A 39 5.08 -0.38 2.64
N ASN A 40 4.43 -1.04 1.69
CA ASN A 40 3.01 -0.87 1.41
C ASN A 40 2.20 -1.60 2.49
N ALA A 41 1.40 -0.84 3.25
CA ALA A 41 0.61 -1.38 4.35
C ALA A 41 -0.50 -2.34 3.90
N ILE A 42 -0.95 -2.24 2.64
CA ILE A 42 -2.03 -3.07 2.07
C ILE A 42 -1.47 -4.42 1.64
N THR A 43 -0.36 -4.41 0.88
CA THR A 43 0.19 -5.63 0.26
C THR A 43 1.33 -6.25 1.06
N GLY A 44 1.92 -5.50 2.00
CA GLY A 44 3.12 -5.89 2.75
C GLY A 44 4.41 -5.88 1.93
N THR A 45 4.37 -5.40 0.68
CA THR A 45 5.50 -5.39 -0.25
C THR A 45 6.16 -4.01 -0.30
N SER A 46 7.30 -3.86 -0.96
CA SER A 46 7.90 -2.55 -1.26
C SER A 46 7.38 -1.89 -2.54
N LYS A 47 6.38 -2.50 -3.19
CA LYS A 47 5.77 -1.99 -4.42
C LYS A 47 4.52 -1.19 -4.07
N PHE A 48 4.38 -0.05 -4.75
CA PHE A 48 3.23 0.82 -4.63
C PHE A 48 2.65 1.09 -6.01
N GLU A 49 1.33 1.01 -6.11
CA GLU A 49 0.63 1.69 -7.19
C GLU A 49 0.72 3.19 -6.96
N TYR A 50 0.79 3.96 -8.05
CA TYR A 50 0.95 5.41 -7.96
C TYR A 50 -0.17 6.08 -7.16
N GLN A 51 -1.39 5.55 -7.24
CA GLN A 51 -2.56 6.04 -6.50
C GLN A 51 -2.54 5.76 -4.99
N ASN A 52 -1.71 4.79 -4.56
CA ASN A 52 -1.58 4.42 -3.15
C ASN A 52 -0.39 5.13 -2.47
N LEU A 53 0.34 5.98 -3.20
CA LEU A 53 1.41 6.79 -2.62
C LEU A 53 0.82 8.02 -1.90
N PRO A 54 1.44 8.47 -0.80
CA PRO A 54 1.14 9.77 -0.21
C PRO A 54 1.27 10.88 -1.25
N GLN A 55 0.37 11.87 -1.22
CA GLN A 55 0.24 12.86 -2.29
C GLN A 55 1.55 13.66 -2.51
N GLU A 56 2.24 14.01 -1.43
CA GLU A 56 3.50 14.74 -1.44
C GLU A 56 4.62 13.90 -2.06
N VAL A 57 4.68 12.61 -1.75
CA VAL A 57 5.65 11.67 -2.32
C VAL A 57 5.36 11.49 -3.81
N ALA A 58 4.11 11.23 -4.18
CA ALA A 58 3.69 11.01 -5.56
C ALA A 58 4.07 12.19 -6.47
N LYS A 59 3.83 13.43 -6.02
CA LYS A 59 4.22 14.65 -6.74
C LYS A 59 5.73 14.76 -6.92
N SER A 60 6.49 14.50 -5.86
CA SER A 60 7.94 14.63 -5.84
C SER A 60 8.66 13.60 -6.72
N VAL A 61 8.10 12.40 -6.88
CA VAL A 61 8.71 11.33 -7.68
C VAL A 61 8.15 11.19 -9.10
N TYR A 62 7.10 11.94 -9.47
CA TYR A 62 6.39 11.78 -10.74
C TYR A 62 7.32 11.86 -11.97
N ASN A 63 8.18 12.87 -11.99
CA ASN A 63 9.09 13.17 -13.11
C ASN A 63 10.47 12.52 -12.96
N LEU A 64 10.69 11.71 -11.92
CA LEU A 64 11.99 11.10 -11.66
C LEU A 64 12.16 9.79 -12.44
N ASN A 65 13.37 9.56 -12.91
CA ASN A 65 13.83 8.29 -13.47
C ASN A 65 14.32 7.35 -12.37
N ILE A 66 14.49 6.08 -12.72
CA ILE A 66 15.03 5.06 -11.81
C ILE A 66 16.44 5.49 -11.36
N GLY A 67 16.67 5.51 -10.06
CA GLY A 67 17.92 5.93 -9.41
C GLY A 67 17.98 7.42 -9.06
N GLU A 68 17.12 8.26 -9.66
CA GLU A 68 17.08 9.69 -9.35
C GLU A 68 16.41 9.95 -7.99
N ILE A 69 16.84 11.04 -7.35
CA ILE A 69 16.31 11.50 -6.07
C ILE A 69 15.52 12.80 -6.24
N SER A 70 14.46 12.96 -5.44
CA SER A 70 13.66 14.18 -5.41
C SER A 70 14.44 15.34 -4.79
N GLU A 71 13.95 16.56 -4.99
CA GLU A 71 14.28 17.66 -4.07
C GLU A 71 13.69 17.40 -2.68
N PRO A 72 14.26 17.97 -1.61
CA PRO A 72 13.68 17.88 -0.29
C PRO A 72 12.27 18.48 -0.24
N PHE A 73 11.33 17.76 0.35
CA PHE A 73 9.95 18.20 0.54
C PHE A 73 9.48 17.88 1.96
N SER A 74 8.45 18.59 2.42
CA SER A 74 7.78 18.23 3.68
C SER A 74 6.56 17.37 3.43
N MET A 75 6.28 16.46 4.36
CA MET A 75 5.07 15.66 4.41
C MET A 75 4.65 15.42 5.85
N ILE A 76 3.39 15.08 6.08
CA ILE A 76 2.93 14.65 7.40
C ILE A 76 3.22 13.15 7.52
N ASN A 77 3.99 12.77 8.54
CA ASN A 77 4.14 11.37 8.89
C ASN A 77 2.84 10.89 9.55
N GLU A 78 2.10 10.02 8.87
CA GLU A 78 0.79 9.53 9.34
C GLU A 78 0.85 8.82 10.71
N GLN A 79 1.97 8.15 11.03
CA GLN A 79 2.12 7.45 12.31
C GLN A 79 2.34 8.40 13.48
N LEU A 80 3.13 9.46 13.26
CA LEU A 80 3.51 10.41 14.31
C LEU A 80 2.62 11.65 14.36
N GLY A 81 1.85 11.92 13.31
CA GLY A 81 1.07 13.14 13.13
C GLY A 81 1.92 14.41 13.05
N LYS A 82 3.22 14.27 12.72
CA LYS A 82 4.18 15.38 12.69
C LYS A 82 4.64 15.66 11.28
N GLU A 83 4.88 16.94 10.99
CA GLU A 83 5.57 17.34 9.78
C GLU A 83 7.02 16.83 9.81
N VAL A 84 7.43 16.17 8.73
CA VAL A 84 8.77 15.66 8.52
C VAL A 84 9.29 16.14 7.17
N TYR A 85 10.61 16.28 7.06
CA TYR A 85 11.28 16.63 5.81
C TYR A 85 11.96 15.38 5.26
N VAL A 86 11.74 15.11 3.97
CA VAL A 86 12.15 13.85 3.34
C VAL A 86 12.73 14.10 1.95
N ILE A 87 13.52 13.14 1.49
CA ILE A 87 13.91 12.95 0.09
C ILE A 87 13.48 11.55 -0.32
N ALA A 88 13.00 11.41 -1.55
CA ALA A 88 12.58 10.12 -2.09
C ALA A 88 13.46 9.73 -3.28
N GLN A 89 13.73 8.43 -3.42
CA GLN A 89 14.42 7.87 -4.58
C GLN A 89 13.52 6.86 -5.27
N VAL A 90 13.50 6.89 -6.62
CA VAL A 90 12.80 5.85 -7.40
C VAL A 90 13.73 4.65 -7.56
N LYS A 91 13.55 3.61 -6.74
CA LYS A 91 14.36 2.38 -6.84
C LYS A 91 14.02 1.53 -8.07
N SER A 92 12.74 1.46 -8.41
CA SER A 92 12.23 0.78 -9.60
C SER A 92 10.92 1.42 -10.04
N LYS A 93 10.59 1.27 -11.33
CA LYS A 93 9.34 1.76 -11.92
C LYS A 93 8.82 0.71 -12.90
N THR A 94 7.64 0.19 -12.63
CA THR A 94 6.95 -0.75 -13.53
C THR A 94 5.96 0.03 -14.40
N PRO A 95 6.06 -0.03 -15.73
CA PRO A 95 5.10 0.63 -16.62
C PRO A 95 3.73 -0.06 -16.56
N ASN A 96 2.69 0.64 -17.01
CA ASN A 96 1.36 0.06 -17.18
C ASN A 96 1.44 -1.14 -18.11
N HIS A 97 0.95 -2.28 -17.64
CA HIS A 97 0.96 -3.53 -18.38
C HIS A 97 -0.26 -4.36 -18.00
N LYS A 98 -0.52 -5.43 -18.75
CA LYS A 98 -1.56 -6.40 -18.37
C LYS A 98 -1.05 -7.26 -17.23
N ALA A 99 -1.87 -7.45 -16.21
CA ALA A 99 -1.51 -8.25 -15.05
C ALA A 99 -0.96 -9.62 -15.46
N ASN A 100 0.17 -10.00 -14.87
CA ASN A 100 0.87 -11.22 -15.22
C ASN A 100 1.44 -11.92 -13.98
N LEU A 101 1.59 -13.24 -14.06
CA LEU A 101 2.04 -14.05 -12.92
C LEU A 101 3.53 -13.84 -12.56
N SER A 102 4.34 -13.23 -13.41
CA SER A 102 5.74 -12.97 -13.10
C SER A 102 5.90 -11.76 -12.19
N ASP A 103 5.20 -10.66 -12.51
CA ASP A 103 5.37 -9.39 -11.82
C ASP A 103 4.40 -9.19 -10.66
N ASP A 104 3.18 -9.75 -10.79
CA ASP A 104 2.02 -9.44 -9.95
C ASP A 104 1.53 -10.66 -9.14
N TYR A 105 2.36 -11.70 -9.01
CA TYR A 105 1.97 -12.95 -8.35
C TYR A 105 1.34 -12.73 -6.97
N GLN A 106 1.94 -11.87 -6.13
CA GLN A 106 1.45 -11.62 -4.78
C GLN A 106 0.07 -10.95 -4.78
N GLU A 107 -0.15 -9.96 -5.65
CA GLU A 107 -1.44 -9.27 -5.77
C GLU A 107 -2.51 -10.19 -6.32
N LEU A 108 -2.19 -10.93 -7.40
CA LEU A 108 -3.10 -11.92 -7.98
C LEU A 108 -3.44 -13.02 -6.97
N LYS A 109 -2.47 -13.47 -6.18
CA LYS A 109 -2.70 -14.45 -5.11
C LYS A 109 -3.68 -13.90 -4.08
N MET A 110 -3.47 -12.68 -3.57
CA MET A 110 -4.36 -12.06 -2.59
C MET A 110 -5.80 -11.92 -3.13
N LEU A 111 -5.96 -11.47 -4.37
CA LEU A 111 -7.27 -11.35 -5.02
C LEU A 111 -7.96 -12.71 -5.17
N CYS A 112 -7.22 -13.73 -5.63
CA CYS A 112 -7.76 -15.09 -5.77
C CYS A 112 -8.14 -15.70 -4.42
N GLU A 113 -7.32 -15.51 -3.39
CA GLU A 113 -7.60 -15.99 -2.03
C GLU A 113 -8.83 -15.30 -1.44
N ALA A 114 -8.96 -13.98 -1.61
CA ALA A 114 -10.14 -13.23 -1.17
C ALA A 114 -11.42 -13.76 -1.84
N LYS A 115 -11.40 -13.93 -3.16
CA LYS A 115 -12.54 -14.48 -3.91
C LYS A 115 -12.92 -15.88 -3.44
N LYS A 116 -11.96 -16.78 -3.23
CA LYS A 116 -12.25 -18.14 -2.74
C LYS A 116 -12.81 -18.14 -1.33
N ARG A 117 -12.33 -17.25 -0.45
CA ARG A 117 -12.87 -17.11 0.90
C ARG A 117 -14.32 -16.64 0.86
N GLU A 118 -14.64 -15.71 -0.03
CA GLU A 118 -16.01 -15.23 -0.26
C GLU A 118 -16.92 -16.36 -0.77
N GLU A 119 -16.51 -17.13 -1.79
CA GLU A 119 -17.28 -18.27 -2.32
C GLU A 119 -17.58 -19.33 -1.23
N ILE A 120 -16.60 -19.64 -0.39
CA ILE A 120 -16.77 -20.56 0.74
C ILE A 120 -17.72 -19.97 1.78
N LEU A 121 -17.61 -18.68 2.09
CA LEU A 121 -18.45 -18.00 3.05
C LEU A 121 -19.91 -17.96 2.58
N GLU A 122 -20.16 -17.62 1.31
CA GLU A 122 -21.51 -17.63 0.70
C GLU A 122 -22.14 -19.01 0.83
N THR A 123 -21.41 -20.06 0.43
CA THR A 123 -21.89 -21.45 0.54
C THR A 123 -22.18 -21.84 1.98
N TRP A 124 -21.32 -21.41 2.92
CA TRP A 124 -21.51 -21.68 4.35
C TRP A 124 -22.76 -20.98 4.90
N ILE A 125 -23.00 -19.71 4.51
CA ILE A 125 -24.19 -18.94 4.91
C ILE A 125 -25.46 -19.61 4.40
N GLU A 126 -25.52 -19.98 3.10
CA GLU A 126 -26.69 -20.64 2.52
C GLU A 126 -27.02 -21.97 3.21
N ASN A 127 -26.00 -22.76 3.58
CA ASN A 127 -26.20 -24.00 4.29
C ASN A 127 -26.67 -23.77 5.73
N LYS A 128 -26.08 -22.79 6.43
CA LYS A 128 -26.47 -22.47 7.81
C LYS A 128 -27.90 -21.93 7.91
N GLN A 129 -28.36 -21.18 6.91
CA GLN A 129 -29.76 -20.73 6.84
C GLN A 129 -30.76 -21.88 6.75
N LYS A 130 -30.41 -22.99 6.09
CA LYS A 130 -31.30 -24.16 5.97
C LYS A 130 -31.46 -24.87 7.32
N GLU A 131 -30.36 -25.05 8.03
CA GLU A 131 -30.28 -25.77 9.32
C GLU A 131 -30.77 -24.96 10.52
N THR A 132 -30.68 -23.63 10.45
CA THR A 132 -31.00 -22.75 11.59
C THR A 132 -32.47 -22.32 11.53
N TYR A 133 -33.16 -22.37 12.67
CA TYR A 133 -34.47 -21.75 12.80
C TYR A 133 -34.32 -20.23 12.85
N ILE A 134 -34.87 -19.55 11.85
CA ILE A 134 -34.82 -18.09 11.72
C ILE A 134 -36.26 -17.58 11.65
N TYR A 135 -36.61 -16.65 12.53
CA TYR A 135 -37.92 -15.99 12.54
C TYR A 135 -37.73 -14.51 12.20
N ILE A 136 -38.35 -14.07 11.10
CA ILE A 136 -38.41 -12.65 10.73
C ILE A 136 -39.79 -12.11 11.08
N PHE A 137 -39.80 -11.02 11.85
CA PHE A 137 -41.01 -10.28 12.20
C PHE A 137 -41.75 -9.81 10.93
N PRO A 138 -43.09 -9.85 10.91
CA PRO A 138 -43.87 -9.55 9.71
C PRO A 138 -43.53 -8.22 9.02
N GLU A 139 -43.19 -7.17 9.79
CA GLU A 139 -42.88 -5.84 9.22
C GLU A 139 -41.63 -5.85 8.32
N TRP A 140 -40.72 -6.80 8.51
CA TRP A 140 -39.43 -6.87 7.82
C TRP A 140 -39.40 -7.89 6.69
N ARG A 141 -40.52 -8.58 6.42
CA ARG A 141 -40.60 -9.62 5.38
C ARG A 141 -40.59 -9.07 3.95
N ASN A 142 -40.85 -7.78 3.77
CA ASN A 142 -40.83 -7.14 2.46
C ASN A 142 -39.47 -6.51 2.11
N CYS A 143 -38.43 -6.72 2.93
CA CYS A 143 -37.09 -6.24 2.65
C CYS A 143 -36.41 -7.09 1.55
N GLU A 144 -35.62 -6.45 0.70
CA GLU A 144 -34.70 -7.16 -0.20
C GLU A 144 -33.48 -7.61 0.59
N PHE A 145 -33.36 -8.92 0.80
CA PHE A 145 -32.20 -9.50 1.46
C PHE A 145 -31.14 -9.89 0.43
N HIS A 146 -29.88 -9.64 0.78
CA HIS A 146 -28.73 -10.02 -0.03
C HIS A 146 -28.68 -11.53 -0.29
N TYR A 147 -28.82 -12.34 0.77
CA TYR A 147 -29.00 -13.78 0.63
C TYR A 147 -30.49 -14.11 0.47
N LYS A 148 -30.81 -15.05 -0.41
CA LYS A 148 -32.19 -15.52 -0.62
C LYS A 148 -32.58 -16.49 0.48
N ASN A 149 -33.88 -16.73 0.66
CA ASN A 149 -34.44 -17.76 1.57
C ASN A 149 -34.32 -17.47 3.08
N TRP A 150 -34.16 -16.22 3.51
CA TRP A 150 -34.32 -15.86 4.92
C TRP A 150 -35.75 -16.02 5.41
N ILE A 151 -36.72 -15.78 4.53
CA ILE A 151 -38.15 -15.97 4.79
C ILE A 151 -38.54 -17.33 4.20
N LYS A 152 -38.94 -18.26 5.07
CA LYS A 152 -39.54 -19.54 4.68
C LYS A 152 -41.06 -19.42 4.62
#